data_AF-A0A4R6GQQ6-F1
#
_entry.id   AF-A0A4R6GQQ6-F1
#
_cell.length_a   1.000
_cell.length_b   1.000
_cell.length_c   1.000
_cell.angle_alpha   90.00
_cell.angle_beta   90.00
_cell.angle_gamma   90.00
#
_symmetry.space_group_name_H-M   'P 1'
#
loop_
_entity.id
_entity.type
_entity.pdbx_description
1 polymer ?
#
loop_
_entity_poly.entity_id
_entity_poly.type
_entity_poly.pdbx_seq_one_letter_code
_entity_poly.pdbx_strand_id
1 'polypeptide(L)'
;MIVGIVFTMILIIQPVVDIPRELKESNLRFFNYLLTDFFYNSYLNPNHGVLIYLVGYTIVWWKKLWGAIIILTISVIGLVFSEYGDVRFMYVFTFLVGFLYIMNWKEERKKDA
;
A
#
# COMPACT_ATOMS: atom_id res chain seq x y z
N MET A 1 2.73 7.13 -15.01
CA MET A 1 2.19 5.75 -14.92
C MET A 1 3.28 4.69 -14.71
N ILE A 2 4.36 4.67 -15.52
CA ILE A 2 5.47 3.71 -15.39
C ILE A 2 6.17 3.78 -14.02
N VAL A 3 6.41 4.99 -13.49
CA VAL A 3 7.07 5.19 -12.19
C VAL A 3 6.29 4.53 -11.04
N GLY A 4 4.96 4.68 -11.02
CA GLY A 4 4.11 4.03 -10.01
C GLY A 4 4.15 2.50 -10.10
N ILE A 5 4.25 1.94 -11.31
CA ILE A 5 4.38 0.50 -11.54
C ILE A 5 5.74 0.00 -11.01
N VAL A 6 6.83 0.72 -11.27
CA VAL A 6 8.19 0.35 -10.82
C VAL A 6 8.26 0.35 -9.29
N PHE A 7 7.75 1.40 -8.62
CA PHE A 7 7.70 1.43 -7.16
C PHE A 7 6.83 0.33 -6.57
N THR A 8 5.71 0.05 -7.21
CA THR A 8 4.82 -1.04 -6.82
C THR A 8 5.54 -2.39 -6.93
N MET A 9 6.28 -2.65 -8.02
CA MET A 9 7.09 -3.88 -8.14
C MET A 9 8.12 -4.02 -7.02
N ILE A 10 8.83 -2.94 -6.66
CA ILE A 10 9.82 -2.96 -5.57
C ILE A 10 9.15 -3.29 -4.23
N LEU A 11 7.97 -2.72 -3.96
CA LEU A 11 7.23 -2.94 -2.73
C LEU A 11 6.63 -4.36 -2.61
N ILE A 12 6.33 -5.01 -3.73
CA ILE A 12 5.64 -6.31 -3.74
C ILE A 12 6.61 -7.50 -3.66
N ILE A 13 7.89 -7.34 -4.03
CA ILE A 13 8.87 -8.44 -4.08
C ILE A 13 8.96 -9.19 -2.74
N GLN A 14 9.05 -8.45 -1.63
CA GLN A 14 9.20 -9.04 -0.31
C GLN A 14 7.93 -9.79 0.16
N PRO A 15 6.72 -9.19 0.15
CA PRO A 15 5.51 -9.90 0.54
C PRO A 15 5.09 -11.01 -0.44
N VAL A 16 5.48 -10.99 -1.72
CA VAL A 16 5.22 -12.12 -2.63
C VAL A 16 5.95 -13.39 -2.18
N VAL A 17 7.09 -13.25 -1.52
CA VAL A 17 7.85 -14.39 -0.97
C VAL A 17 7.34 -14.77 0.42
N ASP A 18 7.02 -13.78 1.25
CA ASP A 18 6.65 -14.01 2.65
C ASP A 18 5.19 -14.46 2.82
N ILE A 19 4.24 -13.92 2.05
CA ILE A 19 2.81 -14.26 2.16
C ILE A 19 2.53 -15.76 1.92
N PRO A 20 3.07 -16.42 0.87
CA PRO A 20 2.86 -17.85 0.68
C PRO A 20 3.45 -18.71 1.81
N ARG A 21 4.56 -18.25 2.40
CA ARG A 21 5.20 -18.92 3.53
C ARG A 21 4.35 -18.79 4.80
N GLU A 22 3.87 -17.59 5.12
CA GLU A 22 2.95 -17.34 6.23
C GLU A 22 1.61 -18.09 6.05
N LEU A 23 1.07 -18.17 4.83
CA LEU A 23 -0.13 -18.95 4.51
C LEU A 23 0.06 -20.45 4.76
N LYS A 24 1.22 -20.99 4.41
CA LYS A 24 1.56 -22.40 4.64
C LYS A 24 1.70 -22.71 6.13
N GLU A 25 2.27 -21.80 6.91
CA GLU A 25 2.44 -21.96 8.36
C GLU A 25 1.13 -21.78 9.14
N SER A 26 0.24 -20.90 8.68
CA SER A 26 -1.00 -20.53 9.40
C SER A 26 -2.22 -21.42 9.12
N ASN A 27 -2.09 -22.44 8.26
CA ASN A 27 -3.11 -23.47 8.02
C ASN A 27 -4.52 -22.87 7.76
N LEU A 28 -4.61 -21.90 6.82
CA LEU A 28 -5.82 -21.13 6.45
C LEU A 28 -6.36 -20.14 7.51
N ARG A 29 -5.79 -20.07 8.72
CA ARG A 29 -6.17 -19.04 9.71
C ARG A 29 -5.71 -17.64 9.33
N PHE A 30 -4.81 -17.52 8.35
CA PHE A 30 -4.35 -16.26 7.77
C PHE A 30 -5.50 -15.33 7.40
N PHE A 31 -6.54 -15.86 6.74
CA PHE A 31 -7.69 -15.05 6.30
C PHE A 31 -8.56 -14.55 7.46
N ASN A 32 -8.71 -15.34 8.52
CA ASN A 32 -9.41 -14.88 9.72
C ASN A 32 -8.60 -13.80 10.45
N TYR A 33 -7.28 -13.99 10.57
CA TYR A 33 -6.37 -12.99 11.15
C TYR A 33 -6.36 -11.68 10.33
N LEU A 34 -6.37 -11.78 9.00
CA LEU A 34 -6.53 -10.68 8.03
C LEU A 34 -7.83 -9.87 8.22
N LEU A 35 -8.89 -10.48 8.75
CA LEU A 35 -10.18 -9.80 8.92
C LEU A 35 -10.39 -9.26 10.32
N THR A 36 -9.79 -9.88 11.34
CA THR A 36 -10.04 -9.52 12.76
C THR A 36 -8.94 -8.65 13.37
N ASP A 37 -7.66 -8.94 13.13
CA ASP A 37 -6.53 -8.26 13.77
C ASP A 37 -5.70 -7.38 12.83
N PHE A 38 -5.98 -7.46 11.54
CA PHE A 38 -5.16 -6.85 10.49
C PHE A 38 -5.08 -5.34 10.54
N PHE A 39 -6.21 -4.66 10.79
CA PHE A 39 -6.22 -3.20 10.90
C PHE A 39 -5.46 -2.71 12.13
N TYR A 40 -5.49 -3.49 13.23
CA TYR A 40 -4.87 -3.11 14.50
C TYR A 40 -3.36 -3.37 14.51
N ASN A 41 -2.91 -4.47 13.89
CA ASN A 41 -1.50 -4.87 13.82
C ASN A 41 -0.79 -4.43 12.53
N SER A 42 -1.48 -3.75 11.60
CA SER A 42 -0.89 -3.34 10.32
C SER A 42 0.37 -2.47 10.45
N TYR A 43 0.54 -1.77 11.57
CA TYR A 43 1.70 -0.91 11.86
C TYR A 43 2.93 -1.67 12.38
N LEU A 44 2.72 -2.91 12.83
CA LEU A 44 3.76 -3.79 13.40
C LEU A 44 4.30 -4.78 12.38
N ASN A 45 3.54 -5.08 11.30
CA ASN A 45 3.96 -6.03 10.27
C ASN A 45 4.00 -5.36 8.87
N PRO A 46 5.18 -5.22 8.23
CA PRO A 46 5.32 -4.60 6.91
C PRO A 46 4.47 -5.27 5.82
N ASN A 47 4.23 -6.59 5.89
CA ASN A 47 3.44 -7.32 4.91
C ASN A 47 1.99 -6.83 4.86
N HIS A 48 1.46 -6.36 5.99
CA HIS A 48 0.11 -5.82 6.09
C HIS A 48 0.02 -4.44 5.42
N GLY A 49 1.03 -3.59 5.62
CA GLY A 49 1.15 -2.30 4.95
C GLY A 49 1.19 -2.42 3.42
N VAL A 50 1.91 -3.42 2.88
CA VAL A 50 1.93 -3.67 1.43
C VAL A 50 0.59 -4.16 0.89
N LEU A 51 -0.11 -5.02 1.63
CA LEU A 51 -1.43 -5.51 1.22
C LEU A 51 -2.46 -4.35 1.12
N ILE A 52 -2.46 -3.44 2.09
CA ILE A 52 -3.34 -2.26 2.04
C ILE A 52 -2.94 -1.34 0.88
N TYR A 53 -1.63 -1.15 0.66
CA TYR A 53 -1.13 -0.41 -0.50
C TYR A 53 -1.57 -1.04 -1.83
N LEU A 54 -1.53 -2.36 -1.96
CA LEU A 54 -1.98 -3.11 -3.13
C LEU A 54 -3.48 -2.93 -3.40
N VAL A 55 -4.30 -2.93 -2.35
CA VAL A 55 -5.74 -2.62 -2.45
C VAL A 55 -5.94 -1.18 -2.93
N GLY A 56 -5.25 -0.22 -2.30
CA GLY A 56 -5.28 1.19 -2.72
C GLY A 56 -4.84 1.38 -4.18
N TYR A 57 -3.77 0.68 -4.59
CA TYR A 57 -3.26 0.68 -5.96
C TYR A 57 -4.28 0.11 -6.94
N THR A 58 -4.96 -0.98 -6.60
CA THR A 58 -6.04 -1.54 -7.45
C THR A 58 -7.18 -0.54 -7.64
N ILE A 59 -7.54 0.22 -6.59
CA ILE A 59 -8.57 1.26 -6.65
C ILE A 59 -8.14 2.45 -7.53
N VAL A 60 -6.85 2.80 -7.56
CA VAL A 60 -6.30 3.86 -8.45
C VAL A 60 -6.62 3.57 -9.92
N TRP A 61 -6.67 2.31 -10.34
CA TRP A 61 -6.98 1.93 -11.73
C TRP A 61 -8.42 2.22 -12.13
N TRP A 62 -9.36 2.20 -11.18
CA TRP A 62 -10.77 2.56 -11.43
C TRP A 62 -11.05 4.04 -11.19
N LYS A 63 -10.52 4.62 -10.11
CA LYS A 63 -10.70 6.03 -9.76
C LYS A 63 -9.40 6.61 -9.20
N LYS A 64 -8.57 7.16 -10.08
CA LYS A 64 -7.23 7.69 -9.77
C LYS A 64 -7.18 8.58 -8.51
N LEU A 65 -8.10 9.53 -8.38
CA LEU A 65 -8.17 10.44 -7.23
C LEU A 65 -8.48 9.70 -5.92
N TRP A 66 -9.50 8.85 -5.92
CA TRP A 66 -9.95 8.12 -4.73
C TRP A 66 -8.91 7.10 -4.28
N GLY A 67 -8.32 6.36 -5.20
CA GLY A 67 -7.22 5.43 -4.89
C GLY A 67 -6.00 6.17 -4.32
N ALA A 68 -5.66 7.34 -4.86
CA ALA A 68 -4.54 8.13 -4.36
C ALA A 68 -4.79 8.67 -2.94
N ILE A 69 -6.02 9.11 -2.62
CA ILE A 69 -6.41 9.54 -1.27
C ILE A 69 -6.28 8.37 -0.28
N ILE A 70 -6.72 7.18 -0.66
CA ILE A 70 -6.61 5.97 0.16
C ILE A 70 -5.14 5.65 0.44
N ILE A 71 -4.31 5.60 -0.61
CA ILE A 71 -2.86 5.36 -0.48
C ILE A 71 -2.21 6.40 0.45
N LEU A 72 -2.51 7.69 0.27
CA LEU A 72 -1.95 8.75 1.10
C LEU A 72 -2.39 8.63 2.57
N THR A 73 -3.67 8.37 2.81
CA THR A 73 -4.22 8.24 4.17
C THR A 73 -3.53 7.11 4.92
N ILE A 74 -3.45 5.93 4.30
CA ILE A 74 -2.78 4.76 4.88
C ILE A 74 -1.30 5.02 5.08
N SER A 75 -0.64 5.73 4.15
CA SER A 75 0.78 6.08 4.30
C SER A 75 1.02 7.00 5.49
N VAL A 76 0.16 8.00 5.70
CA VAL A 76 0.26 8.91 6.84
C VAL A 76 0.02 8.16 8.16
N ILE A 77 -1.02 7.33 8.22
CA ILE A 77 -1.29 6.52 9.42
C ILE A 77 -0.10 5.57 9.68
N GLY A 78 0.39 4.87 8.66
CA GLY A 78 1.57 4.01 8.75
C GLY A 78 2.82 4.74 9.22
N LEU A 79 3.07 5.96 8.75
CA LEU A 79 4.21 6.79 9.20
C LEU A 79 4.11 7.20 10.67
N VAL A 80 2.92 7.57 11.13
CA VAL A 80 2.69 8.05 12.50
C VAL A 80 2.72 6.92 13.53
N PHE A 81 2.13 5.77 13.19
CA PHE A 81 1.93 4.67 14.13
C PHE A 81 2.95 3.53 14.02
N SER A 82 3.80 3.52 13.00
CA SER A 82 4.85 2.50 12.89
C SER A 82 5.97 2.72 13.91
N GLU A 83 6.37 1.66 14.61
CA GLU A 83 7.48 1.67 15.57
C GLU A 83 8.83 1.30 14.93
N TYR A 84 8.81 0.70 13.74
CA TYR A 84 9.99 0.15 13.08
C TYR A 84 10.44 1.00 11.89
N GLY A 85 11.75 1.28 11.80
CA GLY A 85 12.31 2.22 10.82
C GLY A 85 12.21 1.76 9.35
N ASP A 86 12.33 0.47 9.11
CA ASP A 86 12.11 -0.22 7.83
C ASP A 86 10.64 -0.14 7.37
N VAL A 87 9.71 -0.32 8.31
CA VAL A 87 8.27 -0.16 8.05
C VAL A 87 7.93 1.31 7.74
N ARG A 88 8.51 2.27 8.46
CA ARG A 88 8.35 3.71 8.16
C ARG A 88 8.87 4.07 6.77
N PHE A 89 10.03 3.54 6.38
CA PHE A 89 10.63 3.79 5.07
C PHE A 89 9.68 3.38 3.95
N MET A 90 9.07 2.20 4.06
CA MET A 90 8.04 1.72 3.13
C MET A 90 6.87 2.71 2.98
N TYR A 91 6.37 3.25 4.09
CA TYR A 91 5.26 4.22 4.04
C TYR A 91 5.63 5.57 3.43
N VAL A 92 6.91 5.98 3.46
CA VAL A 92 7.40 7.15 2.70
C VAL A 92 7.26 6.89 1.19
N PHE A 93 7.59 5.70 0.71
CA PHE A 93 7.44 5.36 -0.71
C PHE A 93 5.98 5.28 -1.14
N THR A 94 5.12 4.67 -0.33
CA THR A 94 3.68 4.63 -0.64
C THR A 94 3.08 6.03 -0.66
N PHE A 95 3.55 6.93 0.22
CA PHE A 95 3.16 8.34 0.21
C PHE A 95 3.56 9.05 -1.09
N LEU A 96 4.82 8.88 -1.52
CA LEU A 96 5.32 9.42 -2.77
C LEU A 96 4.50 8.94 -3.97
N VAL A 97 4.15 7.64 -4.01
CA VAL A 97 3.31 7.09 -5.07
C VAL A 97 1.92 7.72 -5.07
N GLY A 98 1.26 7.81 -3.90
CA GLY A 98 -0.03 8.47 -3.78
C GLY A 98 0.00 9.92 -4.26
N PHE A 99 1.05 10.66 -3.89
CA PHE A 99 1.27 12.04 -4.32
C PHE A 99 1.44 12.17 -5.84
N LEU A 100 2.26 11.29 -6.45
CA LEU A 100 2.45 11.24 -7.91
C LEU A 100 1.14 10.98 -8.65
N TYR A 101 0.27 10.11 -8.10
CA TYR A 101 -1.04 9.85 -8.70
C TYR A 101 -1.98 11.07 -8.64
N ILE A 102 -1.95 11.86 -7.56
CA ILE A 102 -2.70 13.13 -7.50
C ILE A 102 -2.18 14.12 -8.54
N MET A 103 -0.86 14.28 -8.64
CA MET A 103 -0.27 15.20 -9.61
C MET A 103 -0.65 14.80 -11.05
N ASN A 104 -0.53 13.51 -11.37
CA ASN A 104 -0.90 13.00 -12.69
C ASN A 104 -2.39 13.20 -12.99
N TRP A 105 -3.28 12.97 -12.01
CA TRP A 105 -4.72 13.24 -12.17
C TRP A 105 -5.00 14.73 -12.44
N LYS A 106 -4.29 15.63 -11.75
CA LYS A 106 -4.42 17.08 -11.96
C LYS A 106 -3.91 17.51 -13.34
N GLU A 107 -2.83 16.91 -13.84
CA GLU A 107 -2.31 17.17 -15.18
C GLU A 107 -3.26 16.69 -16.28
N GLU A 108 -3.87 15.52 -16.13
CA GLU A 108 -4.89 15.00 -17.07
C GLU A 108 -6.06 15.99 -17.18
N ARG A 109 -6.57 16.49 -16.05
CA ARG A 109 -7.66 17.48 -16.02
C ARG A 109 -7.29 18.83 -16.62
N LYS A 110 -6.01 19.18 -16.68
CA LYS A 110 -5.53 20.41 -17.34
C LYS A 110 -5.36 20.26 -18.85
N LYS A 111 -5.20 19.02 -19.35
CA LYS A 111 -5.12 18.74 -20.79
C LYS A 111 -6.51 18.64 -21.42
N ASP A 112 -7.51 18.28 -20.63
CA ASP A 112 -8.91 18.15 -21.04
C ASP A 112 -9.73 19.45 -20.86
N ALA A 113 -9.11 20.54 -20.41
CA ALA A 113 -9.73 21.85 -20.16
C ALA A 113 -9.18 22.91 -21.12
#